data_AF-A0A7S2YG69-F1
#
_entry.id   AF-A0A7S2YG69-F1
#
_cell.length_a   1.000
_cell.length_b   1.000
_cell.length_c   1.000
_cell.angle_alpha   90.00
_cell.angle_beta   90.00
_cell.angle_gamma   90.00
#
_symmetry.space_group_name_H-M   'P 1'
#
loop_
_entity.id
_entity.type
_entity.pdbx_description
1 polymer ?
#
loop_
_entity_poly.entity_id
_entity_poly.type
_entity_poly.pdbx_seq_one_letter_code
_entity_poly.pdbx_strand_id
1 'polypeptide(L)'
;GQYYNEHHDYIGYHVDRSFGPRIATVFIYLNDVEEGGATFFRLVNETMVYPKIGRVVIWPSVLDENPMDRDGQTMHAALPVVSGVKYGANAWVHQRDYKEAGFRGCV
;
A
#
# COMPACT_ATOMS: atom_id res chain seq x y z
N GLY A 1 -1.56 -20.65 0.84
CA GLY A 1 -1.75 -19.86 2.07
C GLY A 1 -2.63 -18.66 1.82
N GLN A 2 -2.68 -17.71 2.76
CA GLN A 2 -3.43 -16.45 2.63
C GLN A 2 -2.82 -15.55 1.54
N TYR A 3 -3.65 -14.74 0.89
CA TYR A 3 -3.27 -13.80 -0.18
C TYR A 3 -4.17 -12.57 -0.15
N TYR A 4 -3.81 -11.53 -0.90
CA TYR A 4 -4.67 -10.37 -1.15
C TYR A 4 -4.64 -10.05 -2.65
N ASN A 5 -5.82 -10.04 -3.27
CA ASN A 5 -5.99 -9.78 -4.70
C ASN A 5 -5.38 -8.45 -5.15
N GLU A 6 -5.12 -8.34 -6.46
CA GLU A 6 -4.66 -7.09 -7.07
C GLU A 6 -5.63 -5.95 -6.75
N HIS A 7 -5.09 -4.85 -6.22
CA HIS A 7 -5.85 -3.67 -5.84
C HIS A 7 -4.96 -2.43 -5.90
N HIS A 8 -5.56 -1.30 -5.52
CA HIS A 8 -4.90 -0.01 -5.45
C HIS A 8 -5.19 0.64 -4.10
N ASP A 9 -4.22 1.38 -3.54
CA ASP A 9 -4.37 2.04 -2.24
C ASP A 9 -5.10 3.38 -2.31
N TYR A 10 -5.03 4.09 -3.43
CA TYR A 10 -5.88 5.24 -3.75
C TYR A 10 -7.38 4.92 -3.68
N ILE A 11 -8.15 5.81 -3.06
CA ILE A 11 -9.60 5.71 -2.92
C ILE A 11 -10.23 6.99 -3.47
N GLY A 12 -11.02 6.87 -4.55
CA GLY A 12 -11.54 8.02 -5.28
C GLY A 12 -12.37 8.99 -4.45
N TYR A 13 -13.22 8.49 -3.55
CA TYR A 13 -14.06 9.38 -2.72
C TYR A 13 -13.27 10.08 -1.59
N HIS A 14 -11.99 9.75 -1.38
CA HIS A 14 -11.14 10.46 -0.39
C HIS A 14 -10.69 11.84 -0.89
N VAL A 15 -10.75 12.10 -2.19
CA VAL A 15 -10.45 13.40 -2.82
C VAL A 15 -11.21 14.54 -2.13
N ASP A 16 -12.50 14.33 -1.90
CA ASP A 16 -13.41 15.32 -1.32
C ASP A 16 -13.44 15.30 0.22
N ARG A 17 -12.65 14.42 0.85
CA ARG A 17 -12.56 14.33 2.30
C ARG A 17 -11.56 15.34 2.84
N SER A 18 -11.79 15.76 4.08
CA SER A 18 -10.93 16.70 4.81
C SER A 18 -9.46 16.24 4.83
N PHE A 19 -9.21 14.93 4.92
CA PHE A 19 -7.89 14.32 4.94
C PHE A 19 -7.28 14.04 3.55
N GLY A 20 -8.07 14.13 2.47
CA GLY A 20 -7.61 13.92 1.09
C GLY A 20 -7.25 12.47 0.75
N PRO A 21 -6.81 12.18 -0.49
CA PRO A 21 -6.44 10.83 -0.89
C PRO A 21 -5.23 10.31 -0.13
N ARG A 22 -5.05 8.99 -0.12
CA ARG A 22 -3.78 8.35 0.25
C ARG A 22 -2.78 8.64 -0.87
N ILE A 23 -1.69 9.32 -0.55
CA ILE A 23 -0.67 9.75 -1.51
C ILE A 23 0.51 8.78 -1.57
N ALA A 24 0.75 8.02 -0.51
CA ALA A 24 1.80 7.00 -0.48
C ALA A 24 1.44 5.88 0.50
N THR A 25 2.03 4.72 0.25
CA THR A 25 1.98 3.56 1.15
C THR A 25 3.37 3.21 1.61
N VAL A 26 3.51 2.95 2.91
CA VAL A 26 4.69 2.38 3.54
C VAL A 26 4.32 0.98 4.02
N PHE A 27 4.91 -0.05 3.42
CA PHE A 27 4.70 -1.43 3.81
C PHE A 27 5.97 -2.01 4.42
N ILE A 28 5.85 -2.58 5.61
CA ILE A 28 6.95 -3.13 6.40
C ILE A 28 6.75 -4.62 6.57
N TYR A 29 7.76 -5.41 6.18
CA TYR A 29 7.81 -6.84 6.48
C TYR A 29 8.32 -7.06 7.91
N LEU A 30 7.50 -7.72 8.74
CA LEU A 30 7.78 -7.90 10.17
C LEU A 30 8.45 -9.25 10.48
N ASN A 31 8.59 -10.13 9.50
CA ASN A 31 9.32 -11.39 9.61
C ASN A 31 9.82 -11.88 8.23
N ASP A 32 10.74 -12.85 8.27
CA ASP A 32 11.08 -13.66 7.10
C ASP A 32 9.96 -14.67 6.82
N VAL A 33 9.71 -14.95 5.54
CA VAL A 33 8.77 -15.98 5.07
C VAL A 33 9.55 -17.08 4.39
N GLU A 34 9.21 -18.34 4.67
CA GLU A 34 9.92 -19.50 4.14
C GLU A 34 9.75 -19.63 2.62
N GLU A 35 8.51 -19.50 2.12
CA GLU A 35 8.22 -19.58 0.69
C GLU A 35 7.00 -18.74 0.28
N GLY A 36 7.12 -18.00 -0.82
CA GLY A 36 6.05 -17.15 -1.38
C GLY A 36 5.87 -15.81 -0.65
N GLY A 37 4.64 -15.29 -0.65
CA GLY A 37 4.28 -14.10 0.12
C GLY A 37 4.78 -12.76 -0.43
N ALA A 38 5.28 -12.70 -1.66
CA ALA A 38 5.78 -11.46 -2.26
C ALA A 38 4.68 -10.41 -2.43
N THR A 39 5.05 -9.12 -2.31
CA THR A 39 4.24 -8.03 -2.85
C THR A 39 4.60 -7.87 -4.32
N PHE A 40 3.61 -8.01 -5.20
CA PHE A 40 3.78 -8.03 -6.65
C PHE A 40 3.17 -6.77 -7.27
N PHE A 41 3.96 -6.06 -8.07
CA PHE A 41 3.56 -4.89 -8.85
C PHE A 41 3.53 -5.23 -10.33
N ARG A 42 2.34 -5.52 -10.87
CA ARG A 42 2.20 -6.01 -12.25
C ARG A 42 2.69 -4.99 -13.28
N LEU A 43 2.38 -3.70 -13.07
CA LEU A 43 2.64 -2.64 -14.03
C LEU A 43 4.00 -1.95 -13.82
N VAL A 44 4.71 -2.27 -12.72
CA VAL A 44 6.08 -1.80 -12.47
C VAL A 44 7.05 -2.90 -12.88
N ASN A 45 7.19 -3.15 -14.19
CA ASN A 45 8.08 -4.18 -14.75
C ASN A 45 7.92 -5.56 -14.08
N GLU A 46 6.69 -5.95 -13.73
CA GLU A 46 6.41 -7.21 -13.03
C GLU A 46 7.22 -7.42 -11.75
N THR A 47 7.53 -6.33 -11.03
CA THR A 47 8.40 -6.36 -9.84
C THR A 47 7.78 -7.19 -8.72
N MET A 48 8.57 -8.12 -8.18
CA MET A 48 8.24 -8.89 -6.98
C MET A 48 9.17 -8.51 -5.84
N VAL A 49 8.60 -8.05 -4.73
CA VAL A 49 9.35 -7.82 -3.50
C VAL A 49 9.04 -8.95 -2.52
N TYR A 50 10.04 -9.79 -2.26
CA TYR A 50 9.88 -10.90 -1.32
C TYR A 50 9.98 -10.43 0.15
N PRO A 51 9.28 -11.11 1.08
CA PRO A 51 9.38 -10.80 2.50
C PRO A 51 10.80 -10.98 3.04
N LYS A 52 11.26 -9.99 3.80
CA LYS A 52 12.49 -10.06 4.60
C LYS A 52 12.28 -9.16 5.80
N ILE A 53 12.56 -9.64 7.01
CA ILE A 53 12.36 -8.86 8.23
C ILE A 53 13.06 -7.50 8.14
N GLY A 54 12.34 -6.44 8.49
CA GLY A 54 12.83 -5.06 8.45
C GLY A 54 12.86 -4.42 7.05
N ARG A 55 12.56 -5.17 5.98
CA ARG A 55 12.43 -4.58 4.64
C ARG A 55 11.20 -3.68 4.60
N VAL A 56 11.40 -2.48 4.07
CA VAL A 56 10.35 -1.50 3.82
C VAL A 56 10.21 -1.30 2.32
N VAL A 57 8.98 -1.26 1.84
CA VAL A 57 8.63 -0.90 0.46
C VAL A 57 7.75 0.34 0.54
N ILE A 58 8.11 1.36 -0.23
CA ILE A 58 7.38 2.62 -0.28
C ILE A 58 7.01 2.89 -1.73
N TRP A 59 5.75 3.24 -1.99
CA TRP A 59 5.29 3.62 -3.32
C TRP A 59 4.27 4.76 -3.26
N PRO A 60 4.23 5.65 -4.26
CA PRO A 60 3.17 6.64 -4.39
C PRO A 60 1.86 5.98 -4.81
N SER A 61 0.74 6.54 -4.40
CA SER A 61 -0.61 6.16 -4.88
C SER A 61 -1.17 7.15 -5.90
N VAL A 62 -0.47 8.26 -6.13
CA VAL A 62 -0.92 9.40 -6.95
C VAL A 62 0.18 9.84 -7.90
N LEU A 63 -0.20 10.54 -8.96
CA LEU A 63 0.75 11.11 -9.93
C LEU A 63 1.55 12.26 -9.30
N ASP A 64 2.79 12.43 -9.76
CA ASP A 64 3.65 13.54 -9.34
C ASP A 64 3.11 14.88 -9.86
N GLU A 65 2.57 14.88 -11.08
CA GLU A 65 2.02 16.07 -11.74
C GLU A 65 0.71 16.53 -11.09
N ASN A 66 -0.07 15.58 -10.55
CA ASN A 66 -1.31 15.88 -9.84
C ASN A 66 -1.54 14.89 -8.68
N PRO A 67 -1.33 15.30 -7.42
CA PRO A 67 -1.53 14.44 -6.26
C PRO A 67 -3.01 14.14 -5.94
N MET A 68 -3.94 14.65 -6.77
CA MET A 68 -5.35 14.28 -6.74
C MET A 68 -5.69 13.12 -7.67
N ASP A 69 -4.81 12.79 -8.61
CA ASP A 69 -5.05 11.74 -9.60
C ASP A 69 -4.29 10.45 -9.23
N ARG A 70 -4.94 9.31 -9.46
CA ARG A 70 -4.38 7.98 -9.18
C ARG A 70 -3.21 7.65 -10.10
N ASP A 71 -2.08 7.20 -9.55
CA ASP A 71 -1.03 6.55 -10.35
C ASP A 71 -1.36 5.07 -10.62
N GLY A 72 -1.86 4.79 -11.82
CA GLY A 72 -2.26 3.45 -12.22
C GLY A 72 -1.14 2.39 -12.22
N GLN A 73 0.14 2.77 -12.18
CA GLN A 73 1.25 1.81 -12.20
C GLN A 73 1.38 1.01 -10.90
N THR A 74 0.87 1.53 -9.78
CA THR A 74 1.08 0.94 -8.46
C THR A 74 0.00 -0.06 -8.05
N MET A 75 -0.74 -0.59 -9.03
CA MET A 75 -1.56 -1.79 -8.85
C MET A 75 -0.70 -2.92 -8.30
N HIS A 76 -1.11 -3.49 -7.17
CA HIS A 76 -0.32 -4.48 -6.46
C HIS A 76 -1.17 -5.56 -5.80
N ALA A 77 -0.56 -6.72 -5.59
CA ALA A 77 -1.16 -7.87 -4.93
C ALA A 77 -0.20 -8.43 -3.87
N ALA A 78 -0.76 -9.05 -2.82
CA ALA A 78 0.00 -9.92 -1.95
C ALA A 78 -0.14 -11.35 -2.46
N LEU A 79 0.94 -11.89 -3.05
CA LEU A 79 0.95 -13.26 -3.55
C LEU A 79 0.79 -14.26 -2.40
N PRO A 80 0.25 -15.46 -2.67
CA PRO A 80 0.04 -16.47 -1.65
C PRO A 80 1.34 -16.82 -0.90
N VAL A 81 1.24 -16.94 0.43
CA VAL A 81 2.28 -17.63 1.22
C VAL A 81 2.17 -19.12 0.93
N VAL A 82 3.28 -19.75 0.52
CA VAL A 82 3.34 -21.19 0.25
C VAL A 82 3.73 -21.94 1.52
N SER A 83 4.76 -21.48 2.23
CA SER A 83 5.18 -22.03 3.53
C SER A 83 5.49 -20.93 4.55
N GLY A 84 5.26 -21.23 5.83
CA GLY A 84 5.41 -20.29 6.95
C GLY A 84 4.22 -19.33 7.12
N VAL A 85 4.49 -18.17 7.73
CA VAL A 85 3.50 -17.10 8.00
C VAL A 85 4.09 -15.75 7.61
N LYS A 86 3.27 -14.84 7.07
CA LYS A 86 3.67 -13.47 6.73
C LYS A 86 3.03 -12.48 7.69
N TYR A 87 3.85 -11.72 8.40
CA TYR A 87 3.45 -10.54 9.17
C TYR A 87 3.89 -9.28 8.43
N GLY A 88 2.97 -8.33 8.30
CA GLY A 88 3.23 -7.04 7.69
C GLY A 88 2.51 -5.92 8.42
N ALA A 89 3.12 -4.74 8.43
CA ALA A 89 2.47 -3.50 8.84
C ALA A 89 2.33 -2.59 7.63
N ASN A 90 1.17 -1.96 7.48
CA ASN A 90 1.00 -0.87 6.52
C ASN A 90 0.85 0.46 7.27
N ALA A 91 1.31 1.51 6.61
CA ALA A 91 1.00 2.88 6.96
C ALA A 91 0.62 3.60 5.66
N TRP A 92 -0.61 4.10 5.60
CA TRP A 92 -1.07 4.95 4.52
C TRP A 92 -0.83 6.42 4.88
N VAL A 93 -0.15 7.13 3.99
CA VAL A 93 0.09 8.57 4.12
C VAL A 93 -1.02 9.28 3.36
N HIS A 94 -1.80 10.08 4.09
CA HIS A 94 -2.84 10.93 3.50
C HIS A 94 -2.27 12.29 3.09
N GLN A 95 -2.87 12.91 2.07
CA GLN A 95 -2.46 14.23 1.56
C GLN A 95 -2.51 15.31 2.65
N ARG A 96 -3.48 15.22 3.55
CA ARG A 96 -3.71 16.15 4.67
C ARG A 96 -3.79 15.38 5.98
N ASP A 97 -3.82 16.12 7.09
CA ASP A 97 -3.84 15.53 8.43
C ASP A 97 -5.09 14.67 8.65
N TYR A 98 -4.89 13.35 8.61
CA TYR A 98 -5.93 12.36 8.87
C TYR A 98 -6.35 12.30 10.34
N LYS A 99 -5.41 12.52 11.28
CA LYS A 99 -5.69 12.41 12.71
C LYS A 99 -6.56 13.55 13.17
N GLU A 100 -6.21 14.78 12.78
CA GLU A 100 -6.99 15.97 13.12
C GLU A 100 -8.41 15.90 12.51
N ALA A 101 -8.52 15.43 11.26
CA ALA A 101 -9.82 15.16 10.64
C ALA A 101 -10.66 14.15 11.46
N GLY A 102 -10.03 13.09 11.96
CA GLY A 102 -10.67 12.10 12.83
C GLY A 102 -11.12 12.70 14.16
N PHE A 103 -10.26 13.46 14.85
CA PHE A 103 -10.58 14.12 16.12
C PHE A 103 -11.74 15.10 15.99
N ARG A 104 -11.88 15.77 14.84
CA ARG A 104 -12.97 16.69 14.55
C ARG A 104 -14.25 16.02 14.01
N GLY A 105 -14.26 14.70 13.84
CA GLY A 105 -15.41 13.97 13.29
C GLY A 105 -15.65 14.20 11.80
N CYS A 106 -14.61 14.53 11.04
CA CYS A 106 -14.68 14.87 9.61
C CYS A 106 -14.17 13.75 8.68
N VAL A 107 -14.09 12.51 9.20
CA VAL A 107 -13.70 11.31 8.45
C VAL A 107 -14.85 10.72 7.65
#